data_AF-A0A973NY60-F1
#
_entry.id   AF-A0A973NY60-F1
#
_cell.length_a   1.000
_cell.length_b   1.000
_cell.length_c   1.000
_cell.angle_alpha   90.00
_cell.angle_beta   90.00
_cell.angle_gamma   90.00
#
_symmetry.space_group_name_H-M   'P 1'
#
loop_
_entity.id
_entity.type
_entity.pdbx_description
1 polymer ?
#
loop_
_entity_poly.entity_id
_entity_poly.type
_entity_poly.pdbx_seq_one_letter_code
_entity_poly.pdbx_strand_id
1 'polypeptide(L)'
;MAALAATAATLVVFVDSTHEPKPATVSSTPSAAGTPFAYSPAMSGADLLRAIAAQIVDSPADHTTGRYTAIVAEQWARATHEIRPAQIHSWHNTARRYPPSAHETRVKGPAIPLSTFRLSPDLRAVWAGHQLRTEDIPDATPIAEIALSGTDDPAADLRSQLYSWSYPASDPVHLDELYTLFRNQLVPTRLRAAVLLLLAELPRWTHHQATDLAGRTGIAFEMISDQGQDRQVLLIDPHTGQLLAYERWWQTKHWLNEYTMITAVSRCAADGCAAGSPSTPPSLRSARPAPASAVRPSARTREPRWTTGVDARRRQQRRRTAGPRRPGQPPSRGSDPRPTAST
;
A
#
# COMPACT_ATOMS: atom_id res chain seq x y z
N MET A 1 -4.09 -9.72 -53.77
CA MET A 1 -3.73 -8.32 -53.50
C MET A 1 -4.10 -8.03 -52.06
N ALA A 2 -3.07 -7.77 -51.24
CA ALA A 2 -3.18 -7.51 -49.81
C ALA A 2 -3.61 -6.07 -49.54
N ALA A 3 -4.39 -5.86 -48.48
CA ALA A 3 -4.50 -4.58 -47.80
C ALA A 3 -4.30 -4.83 -46.30
N LEU A 4 -3.03 -4.76 -45.86
CA LEU A 4 -2.69 -4.61 -44.45
C LEU A 4 -3.13 -3.19 -44.05
N ALA A 5 -4.13 -3.08 -43.20
CA ALA A 5 -4.52 -1.81 -42.60
C ALA A 5 -3.56 -1.49 -41.43
N ALA A 6 -2.82 -0.41 -41.59
CA ALA A 6 -1.85 0.06 -40.61
C ALA A 6 -2.51 0.90 -39.50
N THR A 7 -2.18 0.53 -38.26
CA THR A 7 -1.97 1.36 -37.06
C THR A 7 -2.94 2.50 -36.75
N ALA A 8 -3.85 2.24 -35.80
CA ALA A 8 -4.35 3.27 -34.91
C ALA A 8 -3.26 3.61 -33.88
N ALA A 9 -2.71 4.83 -33.96
CA ALA A 9 -1.84 5.37 -32.93
C ALA A 9 -2.68 5.67 -31.68
N THR A 10 -2.44 4.90 -30.63
CA THR A 10 -3.12 5.05 -29.33
C THR A 10 -2.67 6.34 -28.66
N LEU A 11 -3.66 7.09 -28.16
CA LEU A 11 -3.49 8.28 -27.33
C LEU A 11 -2.64 7.95 -26.10
N VAL A 12 -1.36 8.32 -26.13
CA VAL A 12 -0.50 8.34 -24.94
C VAL A 12 -0.96 9.52 -24.09
N VAL A 13 -1.61 9.25 -22.95
CA VAL A 13 -1.93 10.28 -21.95
C VAL A 13 -0.78 10.37 -20.92
N PHE A 14 0.43 10.46 -21.44
CA PHE A 14 1.53 11.14 -20.78
C PHE A 14 1.87 12.30 -21.70
N VAL A 15 1.89 13.51 -21.15
CA VAL A 15 2.09 14.72 -21.94
C VAL A 15 3.43 14.59 -22.66
N ASP A 16 3.40 14.40 -23.97
CA ASP A 16 4.60 14.44 -24.81
C ASP A 16 5.24 15.82 -24.61
N SER A 17 6.34 15.83 -23.86
CA SER A 17 6.93 17.04 -23.33
C SER A 17 7.81 17.68 -24.39
N THR A 18 7.17 18.30 -25.39
CA THR A 18 7.84 19.25 -26.29
C THR A 18 7.78 20.69 -25.78
N HIS A 19 7.23 20.91 -24.58
CA HIS A 19 7.18 22.24 -23.96
C HIS A 19 7.79 22.20 -22.57
N GLU A 20 8.92 22.88 -22.40
CA GLU A 20 9.63 23.06 -21.12
C GLU A 20 8.83 24.00 -20.21
N PRO A 21 8.27 23.54 -19.07
CA PRO A 21 7.71 24.42 -18.06
C PRO A 21 8.74 24.64 -16.95
N LYS A 22 8.93 25.90 -16.58
CA LYS A 22 9.78 26.31 -15.45
C LYS A 22 9.21 25.74 -14.13
N PRO A 23 9.92 24.86 -13.40
CA PRO A 23 9.38 24.23 -12.20
C PRO A 23 9.36 25.19 -10.99
N ALA A 24 8.31 25.07 -10.17
CA ALA A 24 8.29 25.60 -8.81
C ALA A 24 9.10 24.67 -7.90
N THR A 25 10.11 25.24 -7.22
CA THR A 25 11.06 24.51 -6.39
C THR A 25 10.42 23.98 -5.11
N VAL A 26 10.29 22.66 -5.00
CA VAL A 26 10.15 21.97 -3.70
C VAL A 26 11.56 21.59 -3.27
N SER A 27 12.03 22.11 -2.14
CA SER A 27 13.39 21.86 -1.65
C SER A 27 13.51 20.46 -1.05
N SER A 28 13.89 19.50 -1.87
CA SER A 28 14.62 18.31 -1.44
C SER A 28 16.09 18.54 -1.80
N THR A 29 16.96 18.69 -0.80
CA THR A 29 18.41 18.79 -1.01
C THR A 29 18.90 17.49 -1.67
N PRO A 30 19.38 17.50 -2.93
CA PRO A 30 19.87 16.29 -3.57
C PRO A 30 21.21 15.93 -2.93
N SER A 31 21.26 14.80 -2.22
CA SER A 31 22.50 14.25 -1.73
C SER A 31 23.23 13.56 -2.89
N ALA A 32 24.41 14.10 -3.23
CA ALA A 32 25.47 13.60 -4.12
C ALA A 32 25.08 13.23 -5.58
N ALA A 33 25.70 13.97 -6.51
CA ALA A 33 25.63 13.80 -7.96
C ALA A 33 26.13 12.41 -8.40
N GLY A 34 25.21 11.46 -8.55
CA GLY A 34 25.42 10.30 -9.41
C GLY A 34 25.41 10.71 -10.88
N THR A 35 26.12 9.97 -11.73
CA THR A 35 26.05 10.12 -13.18
C THR A 35 24.58 10.06 -13.62
N PRO A 36 24.09 11.00 -14.46
CA PRO A 36 22.72 10.94 -14.94
C PRO A 36 22.49 9.62 -15.68
N PHE A 37 21.40 8.92 -15.35
CA PHE A 37 20.97 7.77 -16.14
C PHE A 37 20.62 8.24 -17.55
N ALA A 38 21.37 7.75 -18.54
CA ALA A 38 21.09 8.03 -19.93
C ALA A 38 20.01 7.08 -20.44
N TYR A 39 18.78 7.56 -20.49
CA TYR A 39 17.69 6.81 -21.13
C TYR A 39 18.04 6.50 -22.60
N SER A 40 17.85 5.25 -23.00
CA SER A 40 18.04 4.80 -24.37
C SER A 40 16.78 4.08 -24.87
N PRO A 41 16.07 4.63 -25.88
CA PRO A 41 14.90 3.97 -26.47
C PRO A 41 15.27 2.72 -27.28
N ALA A 42 16.55 2.50 -27.56
CA ALA A 42 17.04 1.33 -28.29
C ALA A 42 17.23 0.09 -27.40
N MET A 43 17.28 0.25 -26.07
CA MET A 43 17.33 -0.89 -25.15
C MET A 43 15.98 -1.60 -25.13
N SER A 44 15.96 -2.90 -24.85
CA SER A 44 14.71 -3.57 -24.49
C SER A 44 14.24 -3.09 -23.12
N GLY A 45 12.93 -3.16 -22.84
CA GLY A 45 12.42 -2.78 -21.51
C GLY A 45 13.03 -3.60 -20.38
N ALA A 46 13.28 -4.89 -20.62
CA ALA A 46 13.93 -5.77 -19.65
C ALA A 46 15.39 -5.36 -19.37
N ASP A 47 16.16 -5.04 -20.41
CA ASP A 47 17.56 -4.59 -20.24
C ASP A 47 17.64 -3.23 -19.57
N LEU A 48 16.69 -2.34 -19.89
CA LEU A 48 16.57 -1.04 -19.24
C LEU A 48 16.27 -1.17 -17.74
N LEU A 49 15.32 -2.04 -17.36
CA LEU A 49 15.00 -2.33 -15.95
C LEU A 49 16.21 -2.91 -15.21
N ARG A 50 16.96 -3.85 -15.82
CA ARG A 50 18.19 -4.39 -15.25
C ARG A 50 19.27 -3.32 -15.09
N ALA A 51 19.43 -2.43 -16.07
CA ALA A 51 20.38 -1.33 -16.01
C ALA A 51 20.05 -0.36 -14.86
N ILE A 52 18.76 0.00 -14.70
CA ILE A 52 18.30 0.82 -13.56
C ILE A 52 18.57 0.09 -12.24
N ALA A 53 18.23 -1.21 -12.15
CA ALA A 53 18.45 -2.00 -10.93
C ALA A 53 19.92 -2.03 -10.53
N ALA A 54 20.82 -2.26 -11.51
CA ALA A 54 22.26 -2.27 -11.29
C ALA A 54 22.81 -0.89 -10.90
N GLN A 55 22.22 0.20 -11.40
CA GLN A 55 22.61 1.54 -10.98
C GLN A 55 22.21 1.82 -9.53
N ILE A 56 20.97 1.51 -9.15
CA ILE A 56 20.44 1.93 -7.85
C ILE A 56 20.93 1.05 -6.70
N VAL A 57 21.39 -0.19 -6.95
CA VAL A 57 21.87 -1.07 -5.88
C VAL A 57 23.07 -0.49 -5.13
N ASP A 58 23.85 0.35 -5.82
CA ASP A 58 25.03 1.03 -5.27
C ASP A 58 24.69 2.43 -4.71
N SER A 59 23.44 2.88 -4.83
CA SER A 59 23.00 4.16 -4.27
C SER A 59 23.00 4.11 -2.73
N PRO A 60 23.21 5.26 -2.04
CA PRO A 60 23.11 5.34 -0.59
C PRO A 60 21.82 4.70 -0.07
N ALA A 61 21.93 3.96 1.04
CA ALA A 61 20.76 3.38 1.68
C ALA A 61 19.77 4.48 2.08
N ASP A 62 18.48 4.21 1.88
CA ASP A 62 17.44 5.16 2.30
C ASP A 62 17.52 5.43 3.81
N HIS A 63 17.17 6.64 4.20
CA HIS A 63 16.97 6.96 5.61
C HIS A 63 15.75 6.20 6.14
N THR A 64 15.99 5.05 6.77
CA THR A 64 14.95 4.14 7.29
C THR A 64 14.66 4.35 8.78
N THR A 65 15.14 5.44 9.38
CA THR A 65 14.93 5.74 10.80
C THR A 65 13.49 6.17 11.08
N GLY A 66 12.79 5.45 11.96
CA GLY A 66 11.42 5.78 12.34
C GLY A 66 10.60 4.52 12.62
N ARG A 67 9.55 4.66 13.43
CA ARG A 67 8.64 3.55 13.79
C ARG A 67 7.51 3.37 12.79
N TYR A 68 7.18 4.43 12.07
CA TYR A 68 6.08 4.43 11.12
C TYR A 68 6.62 4.73 9.73
N THR A 69 6.04 4.05 8.75
CA THR A 69 6.08 4.48 7.36
C THR A 69 4.87 5.37 7.11
N ALA A 70 5.09 6.59 6.64
CA ALA A 70 4.04 7.49 6.17
C ALA A 70 4.10 7.59 4.63
N ILE A 71 2.97 7.37 3.97
CA ILE A 71 2.81 7.45 2.52
C ILE A 71 1.70 8.44 2.22
N VAL A 72 1.96 9.36 1.30
CA VAL A 72 0.96 10.27 0.74
C VAL A 72 0.83 9.97 -0.74
N ALA A 73 -0.41 9.78 -1.19
CA ALA A 73 -0.74 9.53 -2.58
C ALA A 73 -1.96 10.34 -3.00
N GLU A 74 -2.04 10.67 -4.28
CA GLU A 74 -3.22 11.21 -4.93
C GLU A 74 -3.73 10.19 -5.95
N GLN A 75 -5.01 9.84 -5.85
CA GLN A 75 -5.63 8.79 -6.63
C GLN A 75 -6.85 9.35 -7.37
N TRP A 76 -7.05 8.88 -8.59
CA TRP A 76 -8.24 9.08 -9.42
C TRP A 76 -8.73 7.71 -9.84
N ALA A 77 -9.70 7.18 -9.10
CA ALA A 77 -10.22 5.83 -9.32
C ALA A 77 -11.63 5.87 -9.88
N ARG A 78 -11.95 4.91 -10.74
CA ARG A 78 -13.26 4.77 -11.35
C ARG A 78 -14.29 4.25 -10.36
N ALA A 79 -15.45 4.92 -10.35
CA ALA A 79 -16.71 4.41 -9.84
C ALA A 79 -17.66 4.16 -11.03
N THR A 80 -18.92 3.77 -10.76
CA THR A 80 -19.85 3.30 -11.80
C THR A 80 -19.96 4.24 -13.01
N HIS A 81 -20.12 5.55 -12.77
CA HIS A 81 -20.36 6.57 -13.81
C HIS A 81 -19.45 7.81 -13.69
N GLU A 82 -18.45 7.76 -12.81
CA GLU A 82 -17.61 8.91 -12.46
C GLU A 82 -16.20 8.46 -12.06
N ILE A 83 -15.26 9.40 -12.05
CA ILE A 83 -13.97 9.27 -11.37
C ILE A 83 -14.08 9.93 -10.00
N ARG A 84 -13.52 9.26 -8.99
CA ARG A 84 -13.44 9.72 -7.60
C ARG A 84 -11.98 10.06 -7.28
N PRO A 85 -11.61 11.34 -7.25
CA PRO A 85 -10.32 11.77 -6.71
C PRO A 85 -10.27 11.49 -5.20
N ALA A 86 -9.13 10.98 -4.72
CA ALA A 86 -8.84 10.84 -3.30
C ALA A 86 -7.37 11.21 -3.02
N GLN A 87 -7.12 12.04 -2.01
CA GLN A 87 -5.79 12.15 -1.40
C GLN A 87 -5.75 11.15 -0.24
N ILE A 88 -4.77 10.26 -0.26
CA ILE A 88 -4.64 9.13 0.66
C ILE A 88 -3.39 9.36 1.49
N HIS A 89 -3.55 9.34 2.80
CA HIS A 89 -2.43 9.36 3.73
C HIS A 89 -2.48 8.06 4.53
N SER A 90 -1.42 7.27 4.45
CA SER A 90 -1.34 5.97 5.11
C SER A 90 -0.16 5.94 6.05
N TRP A 91 -0.37 5.42 7.27
CA TRP A 91 0.65 5.25 8.30
C TRP A 91 0.69 3.79 8.74
N HIS A 92 1.86 3.18 8.61
CA HIS A 92 2.07 1.76 8.93
C HIS A 92 3.10 1.65 10.04
N ASN A 93 2.72 1.06 11.17
CA ASN A 93 3.65 0.82 12.28
C ASN A 93 4.51 -0.42 11.98
N THR A 94 5.77 -0.21 11.63
CA THR A 94 6.71 -1.28 11.27
C THR A 94 7.28 -2.02 12.49
N ALA A 95 7.17 -1.44 13.70
CA ALA A 95 7.70 -2.05 14.92
C ALA A 95 6.77 -3.12 15.54
N ARG A 96 5.48 -3.13 15.20
CA ARG A 96 4.55 -4.15 15.70
C ARG A 96 4.52 -5.34 14.76
N ARG A 97 5.13 -6.45 15.19
CA ARG A 97 5.03 -7.73 14.46
C ARG A 97 3.62 -8.32 14.44
N TYR A 98 2.78 -8.08 15.46
CA TYR A 98 1.41 -8.60 15.48
C TYR A 98 0.47 -7.94 16.51
N PRO A 99 -0.79 -7.62 16.15
CA PRO A 99 -1.19 -7.34 14.77
C PRO A 99 -0.43 -6.09 14.31
N PRO A 100 0.02 -6.03 13.04
CA PRO A 100 0.49 -4.77 12.51
C PRO A 100 -0.69 -3.78 12.54
N SER A 101 -0.40 -2.50 12.67
CA SER A 101 -1.43 -1.46 12.70
C SER A 101 -1.17 -0.52 11.54
N ALA A 102 -2.11 -0.45 10.60
CA ALA A 102 -2.15 0.57 9.57
C ALA A 102 -3.31 1.51 9.86
N HIS A 103 -3.10 2.79 9.62
CA HIS A 103 -4.13 3.82 9.65
C HIS A 103 -4.11 4.48 8.29
N GLU A 104 -5.28 4.67 7.70
CA GLU A 104 -5.40 5.38 6.43
C GLU A 104 -6.45 6.47 6.61
N THR A 105 -6.10 7.69 6.23
CA THR A 105 -7.07 8.77 6.08
C THR A 105 -7.25 9.08 4.60
N ARG A 106 -8.50 9.12 4.15
CA ARG A 106 -8.84 9.52 2.78
C ARG A 106 -9.52 10.86 2.78
N VAL A 107 -9.04 11.73 1.93
CA VAL A 107 -9.61 13.03 1.62
C VAL A 107 -10.25 12.93 0.24
N LYS A 108 -11.58 12.96 0.17
CA LYS A 108 -12.31 12.79 -1.10
C LYS A 108 -12.45 14.13 -1.83
N GLY A 109 -12.10 14.13 -3.11
CA GLY A 109 -12.38 15.24 -4.03
C GLY A 109 -13.79 15.17 -4.65
N PRO A 110 -14.19 16.20 -5.42
CA PRO A 110 -15.43 16.20 -6.18
C PRO A 110 -15.45 15.05 -7.20
N ALA A 111 -16.62 14.43 -7.38
CA ALA A 111 -16.83 13.47 -8.46
C ALA A 111 -16.71 14.14 -9.83
N ILE A 112 -16.02 13.47 -10.74
CA ILE A 112 -15.87 13.93 -12.13
C ILE A 112 -16.59 12.94 -13.04
N PRO A 113 -17.62 13.36 -13.81
CA PRO A 113 -18.29 12.46 -14.75
C PRO A 113 -17.31 11.77 -15.70
N LEU A 114 -17.48 10.46 -15.93
CA LEU A 114 -16.58 9.71 -16.84
C LEU A 114 -16.57 10.31 -18.26
N SER A 115 -17.68 10.88 -18.71
CA SER A 115 -17.80 11.51 -20.02
C SER A 115 -16.89 12.73 -20.20
N THR A 116 -16.65 13.48 -19.12
CA THR A 116 -15.84 14.71 -19.14
C THR A 116 -14.42 14.50 -18.63
N PHE A 117 -14.14 13.38 -17.95
CA PHE A 117 -12.84 13.12 -17.37
C PHE A 117 -11.73 13.05 -18.42
N ARG A 118 -10.65 13.78 -18.20
CA ARG A 118 -9.40 13.71 -18.97
C ARG A 118 -8.23 13.74 -17.99
N LEU A 119 -7.34 12.77 -18.08
CA LEU A 119 -6.10 12.77 -17.31
C LEU A 119 -5.23 13.91 -17.82
N SER A 120 -4.99 14.91 -16.98
CA SER A 120 -4.28 16.15 -17.33
C SER A 120 -3.69 16.80 -16.08
N PRO A 121 -2.61 17.61 -16.19
CA PRO A 121 -2.00 18.30 -15.05
C PRO A 121 -3.00 19.15 -14.23
N ASP A 122 -4.02 19.72 -14.90
CA ASP A 122 -5.06 20.53 -14.26
C ASP A 122 -5.87 19.76 -13.20
N LEU A 123 -5.89 18.42 -13.24
CA LEU A 123 -6.53 17.61 -12.22
C LEU A 123 -5.94 17.83 -10.82
N ARG A 124 -4.70 18.31 -10.72
CA ARG A 124 -4.08 18.70 -9.44
C ARG A 124 -4.81 19.86 -8.77
N ALA A 125 -5.39 20.76 -9.56
CA ALA A 125 -6.13 21.92 -9.05
C ALA A 125 -7.41 21.51 -8.29
N VAL A 126 -7.89 20.27 -8.49
CA VAL A 126 -9.01 19.69 -7.74
C VAL A 126 -8.75 19.65 -6.23
N TRP A 127 -7.49 19.68 -5.81
CA TRP A 127 -7.12 19.72 -4.39
C TRP A 127 -7.11 21.14 -3.81
N ALA A 128 -7.12 22.18 -4.65
CA ALA A 128 -7.11 23.57 -4.19
C ALA A 128 -8.51 24.01 -3.73
N GLY A 129 -8.67 24.27 -2.43
CA GLY A 129 -9.85 24.97 -1.88
C GLY A 129 -11.06 24.10 -1.53
N HIS A 130 -10.98 22.78 -1.63
CA HIS A 130 -12.07 21.90 -1.19
C HIS A 130 -11.96 21.56 0.29
N GLN A 131 -13.10 21.58 1.01
CA GLN A 131 -13.18 21.02 2.35
C GLN A 131 -13.06 19.51 2.27
N LEU A 132 -11.91 19.04 2.72
CA LEU A 132 -11.49 17.66 2.67
C LEU A 132 -12.29 16.87 3.71
N ARG A 133 -13.18 15.98 3.24
CA ARG A 133 -13.84 15.03 4.14
C ARG A 133 -12.87 13.90 4.43
N THR A 134 -12.31 13.91 5.64
CA THR A 134 -11.47 12.83 6.15
C THR A 134 -12.33 11.62 6.49
N GLU A 135 -12.04 10.50 5.85
CA GLU A 135 -12.49 9.18 6.26
C GLU A 135 -11.32 8.45 6.92
N ASP A 136 -11.43 8.21 8.22
CA ASP A 136 -10.50 7.36 8.95
C ASP A 136 -10.88 5.90 8.72
N ILE A 137 -9.92 5.11 8.26
CA ILE A 137 -10.04 3.66 8.11
C ILE A 137 -9.19 3.02 9.21
N PRO A 138 -9.73 2.87 10.43
CA PRO A 138 -9.06 2.12 11.47
C PRO A 138 -8.97 0.65 11.03
N ASP A 139 -7.87 -0.01 11.39
CA ASP A 139 -7.63 -1.44 11.09
C ASP A 139 -7.56 -1.78 9.60
N ALA A 140 -7.08 -0.85 8.76
CA ALA A 140 -6.62 -1.19 7.42
C ALA A 140 -5.69 -2.41 7.51
N THR A 141 -5.95 -3.45 6.71
CA THR A 141 -5.18 -4.70 6.79
C THR A 141 -3.74 -4.40 6.40
N PRO A 142 -2.79 -4.43 7.35
CA PRO A 142 -1.42 -4.10 7.04
C PRO A 142 -0.83 -5.26 6.27
N ILE A 143 -0.04 -4.92 5.28
CA ILE A 143 0.78 -5.90 4.59
C ILE A 143 2.04 -6.10 5.42
N ALA A 144 2.48 -7.36 5.55
CA ALA A 144 3.72 -7.66 6.25
C ALA A 144 4.88 -6.96 5.54
N GLU A 145 5.79 -6.35 6.32
CA GLU A 145 6.97 -5.70 5.72
C GLU A 145 7.81 -6.74 4.98
N ILE A 146 8.03 -6.53 3.69
CA ILE A 146 8.96 -7.38 2.92
C ILE A 146 10.39 -7.07 3.37
N ALA A 147 11.06 -8.09 3.88
CA ALA A 147 12.48 -8.05 4.17
C ALA A 147 13.17 -9.11 3.32
N LEU A 148 14.09 -8.67 2.45
CA LEU A 148 14.89 -9.60 1.67
C LEU A 148 15.85 -10.34 2.61
N SER A 149 15.90 -11.66 2.46
CA SER A 149 16.69 -12.62 3.25
C SER A 149 18.19 -12.49 3.03
N GLY A 150 18.62 -11.63 2.11
CA GLY A 150 20.03 -11.41 1.80
C GLY A 150 20.62 -12.40 0.80
N THR A 151 19.78 -13.17 0.10
CA THR A 151 20.17 -14.14 -0.93
C THR A 151 20.92 -13.49 -2.11
N ASP A 152 21.59 -14.33 -2.90
CA ASP A 152 22.26 -13.93 -4.15
C ASP A 152 21.24 -13.58 -5.25
N ASP A 153 20.00 -14.07 -5.14
CA ASP A 153 18.89 -13.73 -6.03
C ASP A 153 17.78 -13.01 -5.24
N PRO A 154 17.82 -11.66 -5.19
CA PRO A 154 16.82 -10.87 -4.48
C PRO A 154 15.46 -10.86 -5.20
N ALA A 155 15.41 -11.10 -6.52
CA ALA A 155 14.15 -11.13 -7.27
C ALA A 155 13.37 -12.42 -6.97
N ALA A 156 14.06 -13.57 -6.89
CA ALA A 156 13.42 -14.82 -6.50
C ALA A 156 12.90 -14.82 -5.06
N ASP A 157 13.65 -14.22 -4.13
CA ASP A 157 13.20 -14.05 -2.75
C ASP A 157 11.96 -13.14 -2.68
N LEU A 158 11.99 -11.99 -3.36
CA LEU A 158 10.83 -11.11 -3.48
C LEU A 158 9.62 -11.85 -4.06
N ARG A 159 9.81 -12.60 -5.15
CA ARG A 159 8.75 -13.37 -5.80
C ARG A 159 8.11 -14.36 -4.83
N SER A 160 8.92 -15.09 -4.06
CA SER A 160 8.43 -16.02 -3.04
C SER A 160 7.59 -15.32 -1.96
N GLN A 161 8.01 -14.12 -1.53
CA GLN A 161 7.26 -13.33 -0.56
C GLN A 161 5.95 -12.78 -1.14
N LEU A 162 5.93 -12.26 -2.38
CA LEU A 162 4.71 -11.79 -3.03
C LEU A 162 3.71 -12.92 -3.26
N TYR A 163 4.17 -14.14 -3.55
CA TYR A 163 3.31 -15.32 -3.64
C TYR A 163 2.58 -15.65 -2.34
N SER A 164 3.14 -15.28 -1.18
CA SER A 164 2.46 -15.46 0.10
C SER A 164 1.29 -14.50 0.31
N TRP A 165 1.21 -13.42 -0.47
CA TRP A 165 0.15 -12.41 -0.38
C TRP A 165 -1.04 -12.74 -1.28
N SER A 166 -0.79 -13.36 -2.43
CA SER A 166 -1.80 -13.56 -3.46
C SER A 166 -2.59 -14.86 -3.29
N TYR A 167 -3.90 -14.79 -3.50
CA TYR A 167 -4.85 -15.90 -3.34
C TYR A 167 -5.67 -15.99 -4.65
N PRO A 168 -5.56 -17.05 -5.48
CA PRO A 168 -4.64 -18.19 -5.49
C PRO A 168 -3.38 -17.96 -6.35
N ALA A 169 -2.31 -18.67 -6.00
CA ALA A 169 -1.03 -18.72 -6.72
C ALA A 169 -1.20 -19.24 -8.16
N SER A 170 -1.29 -18.35 -9.13
CA SER A 170 -0.97 -18.64 -10.52
C SER A 170 -0.05 -17.54 -11.04
N ASP A 171 1.15 -17.94 -11.48
CA ASP A 171 2.07 -17.10 -12.24
C ASP A 171 1.35 -16.35 -13.38
N PRO A 172 1.82 -15.15 -13.76
CA PRO A 172 2.92 -14.37 -13.17
C PRO A 172 2.48 -13.33 -12.13
N VAL A 173 3.38 -12.95 -11.21
CA VAL A 173 3.22 -11.82 -10.26
C VAL A 173 2.58 -10.63 -10.98
N HIS A 174 1.40 -10.19 -10.54
CA HIS A 174 0.72 -9.09 -11.21
C HIS A 174 1.31 -7.75 -10.77
N LEU A 175 1.18 -6.74 -11.64
CA LEU A 175 1.62 -5.38 -11.31
C LEU A 175 0.82 -4.79 -10.16
N ASP A 176 -0.38 -5.32 -9.89
CA ASP A 176 -1.20 -4.91 -8.76
C ASP A 176 -0.50 -5.26 -7.43
N GLU A 177 0.19 -6.40 -7.30
CA GLU A 177 0.95 -6.73 -6.09
C GLU A 177 2.14 -5.77 -5.90
N LEU A 178 2.83 -5.42 -6.97
CA LEU A 178 3.96 -4.48 -6.91
C LEU A 178 3.48 -3.05 -6.60
N TYR A 179 2.41 -2.60 -7.23
CA TYR A 179 1.76 -1.34 -6.86
C TYR A 179 1.32 -1.34 -5.40
N THR A 180 0.72 -2.45 -4.96
CA THR A 180 0.29 -2.65 -3.57
C THR A 180 1.48 -2.58 -2.60
N LEU A 181 2.63 -3.15 -2.95
CA LEU A 181 3.88 -3.02 -2.19
C LEU A 181 4.26 -1.55 -1.97
N PHE A 182 4.32 -0.76 -3.04
CA PHE A 182 4.69 0.66 -2.95
C PHE A 182 3.66 1.53 -2.23
N ARG A 183 2.36 1.19 -2.30
CA ARG A 183 1.28 1.92 -1.62
C ARG A 183 1.25 1.66 -0.10
N ASN A 184 1.79 0.54 0.37
CA ASN A 184 1.63 0.10 1.77
C ASN A 184 2.92 0.13 2.60
N GLN A 185 4.08 0.30 1.98
CA GLN A 185 5.33 0.39 2.74
C GLN A 185 6.39 1.25 2.04
N LEU A 186 7.34 1.73 2.85
CA LEU A 186 8.58 2.27 2.32
C LEU A 186 9.34 1.11 1.71
N VAL A 187 9.65 1.20 0.42
CA VAL A 187 10.37 0.16 -0.33
C VAL A 187 11.84 0.55 -0.33
N PRO A 188 12.73 -0.09 0.45
CA PRO A 188 14.13 0.30 0.53
C PRO A 188 14.87 0.10 -0.80
N THR A 189 15.98 0.81 -1.04
CA THR A 189 16.79 0.73 -2.27
C THR A 189 17.01 -0.71 -2.77
N ARG A 190 17.47 -1.62 -1.90
CA ARG A 190 17.70 -3.03 -2.28
C ARG A 190 16.41 -3.74 -2.72
N LEU A 191 15.28 -3.43 -2.08
CA LEU A 191 13.98 -3.97 -2.46
C LEU A 191 13.48 -3.35 -3.77
N ARG A 192 13.72 -2.06 -4.02
CA ARG A 192 13.42 -1.43 -5.33
C ARG A 192 14.21 -2.09 -6.45
N ALA A 193 15.50 -2.36 -6.24
CA ALA A 193 16.32 -3.10 -7.21
C ALA A 193 15.74 -4.51 -7.46
N ALA A 194 15.32 -5.22 -6.42
CA ALA A 194 14.67 -6.52 -6.56
C ALA A 194 13.36 -6.45 -7.35
N VAL A 195 12.54 -5.42 -7.13
CA VAL A 195 11.31 -5.18 -7.90
C VAL A 195 11.64 -4.96 -9.38
N LEU A 196 12.64 -4.15 -9.69
CA LEU A 196 13.05 -3.89 -11.08
C LEU A 196 13.55 -5.16 -11.78
N LEU A 197 14.34 -5.98 -11.07
CA LEU A 197 14.78 -7.28 -11.59
C LEU A 197 13.61 -8.22 -11.84
N LEU A 198 12.64 -8.28 -10.92
CA LEU A 198 11.43 -9.09 -11.08
C LEU A 198 10.57 -8.59 -12.24
N LEU A 199 10.42 -7.28 -12.41
CA LEU A 199 9.74 -6.69 -13.56
C LEU A 199 10.47 -7.06 -14.87
N ALA A 200 11.80 -7.08 -14.89
CA ALA A 200 12.58 -7.41 -16.08
C ALA A 200 12.42 -8.86 -16.57
N GLU A 201 11.86 -9.75 -15.75
CA GLU A 201 11.51 -11.12 -16.15
C GLU A 201 10.15 -11.20 -16.83
N LEU A 202 9.29 -10.21 -16.62
CA LEU A 202 7.98 -10.18 -17.27
C LEU A 202 8.17 -9.91 -18.78
N PRO A 203 7.46 -10.66 -19.63
CA PRO A 203 7.57 -10.47 -21.07
C PRO A 203 6.85 -9.17 -21.50
N ARG A 204 7.23 -8.66 -22.68
CA ARG A 204 6.46 -7.63 -23.44
C ARG A 204 6.33 -6.25 -22.79
N TRP A 205 7.40 -5.74 -22.22
CA TRP A 205 7.48 -4.32 -21.87
C TRP A 205 7.63 -3.43 -23.09
N THR A 206 6.78 -2.41 -23.20
CA THR A 206 7.13 -1.19 -23.92
C THR A 206 7.53 -0.13 -22.91
N HIS A 207 8.39 0.79 -23.32
CA HIS A 207 8.83 1.87 -22.43
C HIS A 207 9.08 3.17 -23.18
N HIS A 208 8.88 4.29 -22.47
CA HIS A 208 9.13 5.64 -22.95
C HIS A 208 9.37 6.57 -21.76
N GLN A 209 9.98 7.73 -22.00
CA GLN A 209 10.01 8.79 -21.00
C GLN A 209 8.62 9.38 -20.84
N ALA A 210 8.25 9.68 -19.60
CA ALA A 210 6.94 10.23 -19.27
C ALA A 210 7.03 11.12 -18.04
N THR A 211 6.07 12.01 -17.89
CA THR A 211 5.96 12.95 -16.77
C THR A 211 4.61 12.75 -16.09
N ASP A 212 4.62 12.59 -14.76
CA ASP A 212 3.37 12.47 -13.99
C ASP A 212 2.63 13.81 -13.80
N LEU A 213 1.48 13.76 -13.14
CA LEU A 213 0.69 14.96 -12.85
C LEU A 213 1.38 15.93 -11.87
N ALA A 214 2.42 15.51 -11.15
CA ALA A 214 3.24 16.38 -10.30
C ALA A 214 4.42 17.00 -11.07
N GLY A 215 4.55 16.75 -12.37
CA GLY A 215 5.66 17.26 -13.19
C GLY A 215 6.97 16.49 -12.99
N ARG A 216 6.93 15.31 -12.37
CA ARG A 216 8.11 14.47 -12.18
C ARG A 216 8.30 13.57 -13.39
N THR A 217 9.48 13.64 -14.00
CA THR A 217 9.84 12.81 -15.14
C THR A 217 10.40 11.47 -14.68
N GLY A 218 9.98 10.39 -15.33
CA GLY A 218 10.49 9.04 -15.13
C GLY A 218 10.43 8.23 -16.43
N ILE A 219 10.56 6.91 -16.29
CA ILE A 219 10.41 5.96 -17.38
C ILE A 219 9.11 5.18 -17.15
N ALA A 220 8.17 5.33 -18.07
CA ALA A 220 6.94 4.58 -18.08
C ALA A 220 7.22 3.19 -18.65
N PHE A 221 6.89 2.15 -17.88
CA PHE A 221 6.88 0.76 -18.31
C PHE A 221 5.43 0.33 -18.46
N GLU A 222 5.06 -0.01 -19.69
CA GLU A 222 3.70 -0.38 -20.06
C GLU A 222 3.61 -1.87 -20.37
N MET A 223 2.57 -2.50 -19.84
CA MET A 223 2.18 -3.86 -20.16
C MET A 223 0.69 -3.90 -20.51
N ILE A 224 0.36 -4.67 -21.53
CA ILE A 224 -1.01 -5.04 -21.90
C ILE A 224 -1.21 -6.49 -21.50
N SER A 225 -2.30 -6.79 -20.80
CA SER A 225 -2.62 -8.16 -20.37
C SER A 225 -2.72 -9.11 -21.58
N ASP A 226 -2.47 -10.39 -21.38
CA ASP A 226 -2.52 -11.38 -22.47
C ASP A 226 -3.88 -11.47 -23.16
N GLN A 227 -4.96 -11.11 -22.45
CA GLN A 227 -6.31 -11.04 -23.00
C GLN A 227 -6.60 -9.72 -23.71
N GLY A 228 -5.65 -8.79 -23.75
CA GLY A 228 -5.79 -7.45 -24.32
C GLY A 228 -6.82 -6.59 -23.58
N GLN A 229 -7.24 -6.98 -22.38
CA GLN A 229 -8.34 -6.33 -21.66
C GLN A 229 -7.86 -5.19 -20.78
N ASP A 230 -6.64 -5.28 -20.27
CA ASP A 230 -6.09 -4.35 -19.29
C ASP A 230 -4.76 -3.79 -19.79
N ARG A 231 -4.57 -2.49 -19.62
CA ARG A 231 -3.29 -1.82 -19.79
C ARG A 231 -2.86 -1.27 -18.45
N GLN A 232 -1.65 -1.59 -18.05
CA GLN A 232 -1.04 -1.14 -16.82
C GLN A 232 0.25 -0.40 -17.14
N VAL A 233 0.47 0.72 -16.47
CA VAL A 233 1.69 1.52 -16.61
C VAL A 233 2.27 1.80 -15.23
N LEU A 234 3.57 1.56 -15.08
CA LEU A 234 4.35 1.97 -13.92
C LEU A 234 5.30 3.09 -14.36
N LEU A 235 5.22 4.25 -13.72
CA LEU A 235 6.18 5.32 -13.93
C LEU A 235 7.27 5.23 -12.85
N ILE A 236 8.49 4.94 -13.25
CA ILE A 236 9.61 4.71 -12.34
C ILE A 236 10.63 5.83 -12.48
N ASP A 237 11.09 6.36 -11.36
CA ASP A 237 12.27 7.24 -11.33
C ASP A 237 13.53 6.40 -11.61
N PRO A 238 14.26 6.63 -12.72
CA PRO A 238 15.43 5.84 -13.07
C PRO A 238 16.63 6.03 -12.13
N HIS A 239 16.67 7.10 -11.34
CA HIS A 239 17.79 7.38 -10.44
C HIS A 239 17.61 6.70 -9.08
N THR A 240 16.38 6.55 -8.63
CA THR A 240 16.06 6.03 -7.30
C THR A 240 15.38 4.66 -7.34
N GLY A 241 14.78 4.30 -8.48
CA GLY A 241 13.90 3.13 -8.63
C GLY A 241 12.54 3.30 -7.95
N GLN A 242 12.19 4.52 -7.50
CA GLN A 242 10.91 4.77 -6.85
C GLN A 242 9.77 4.72 -7.87
N LEU A 243 8.64 4.15 -7.45
CA LEU A 243 7.39 4.26 -8.20
C LEU A 243 6.81 5.67 -8.00
N LEU A 244 6.76 6.46 -9.08
CA LEU A 244 6.19 7.80 -9.08
C LEU A 244 4.68 7.76 -9.26
N ALA A 245 4.21 6.94 -10.20
CA ALA A 245 2.80 6.78 -10.51
C ALA A 245 2.47 5.37 -11.03
N TYR A 246 1.22 4.96 -10.84
CA TYR A 246 0.60 3.76 -11.37
C TYR A 246 -0.65 4.14 -12.15
N GLU A 247 -0.87 3.50 -13.28
CA GLU A 247 -2.02 3.72 -14.13
C GLU A 247 -2.58 2.39 -14.61
N ARG A 248 -3.90 2.23 -14.57
CA ARG A 248 -4.63 1.08 -15.08
C ARG A 248 -5.80 1.53 -15.94
N TRP A 249 -5.90 0.97 -17.13
CA TRP A 249 -7.01 1.17 -18.06
C TRP A 249 -7.65 -0.15 -18.43
N TRP A 250 -8.96 -0.10 -18.67
CA TRP A 250 -9.66 -1.16 -19.39
C TRP A 250 -9.65 -0.85 -20.88
N GLN A 251 -8.89 -1.64 -21.64
CA GLN A 251 -8.70 -1.48 -23.08
C GLN A 251 -10.01 -1.57 -23.85
N THR A 252 -10.88 -2.53 -23.50
CA THR A 252 -12.15 -2.76 -24.22
C THR A 252 -13.11 -1.56 -24.19
N LYS A 253 -12.95 -0.66 -23.22
CA LYS A 253 -13.78 0.54 -23.08
C LYS A 253 -13.00 1.84 -23.19
N HIS A 254 -11.67 1.76 -23.29
CA HIS A 254 -10.74 2.90 -23.23
C HIS A 254 -11.05 3.84 -22.05
N TRP A 255 -11.35 3.26 -20.87
CA TRP A 255 -11.65 4.03 -19.67
C TRP A 255 -10.55 3.85 -18.65
N LEU A 256 -10.18 4.96 -18.00
CA LEU A 256 -9.32 4.92 -16.83
C LEU A 256 -10.03 4.11 -15.75
N ASN A 257 -9.35 3.09 -15.24
CA ASN A 257 -9.81 2.38 -14.05
C ASN A 257 -9.20 3.01 -12.80
N GLU A 258 -7.90 3.30 -12.84
CA GLU A 258 -7.19 3.91 -11.71
C GLU A 258 -5.96 4.66 -12.21
N TYR A 259 -5.73 5.85 -11.66
CA TYR A 259 -4.44 6.53 -11.69
C TYR A 259 -4.06 6.88 -10.26
N THR A 260 -2.89 6.47 -9.81
CA THR A 260 -2.38 6.78 -8.46
C THR A 260 -0.98 7.34 -8.57
N MET A 261 -0.75 8.50 -7.96
CA MET A 261 0.54 9.15 -7.87
C MET A 261 1.01 9.14 -6.43
N ILE A 262 2.20 8.58 -6.18
CA ILE A 262 2.82 8.57 -4.85
C ILE A 262 3.60 9.88 -4.70
N THR A 263 3.14 10.79 -3.84
CA THR A 263 3.70 12.14 -3.73
C THR A 263 4.74 12.27 -2.63
N ALA A 264 4.65 11.43 -1.58
CA ALA A 264 5.66 11.38 -0.53
C ALA A 264 5.69 10.00 0.13
N VAL A 265 6.90 9.56 0.48
CA VAL A 265 7.15 8.38 1.32
C VAL A 265 8.22 8.76 2.33
N SER A 266 7.96 8.53 3.61
CA SER A 266 8.92 8.85 4.68
C SER A 266 8.81 7.87 5.84
N ARG A 267 9.89 7.78 6.62
CA ARG A 267 9.84 7.20 7.96
C ARG A 267 9.76 8.32 8.99
N CYS A 268 8.95 8.11 10.02
CA CYS A 268 8.72 9.09 11.07
C CYS A 268 8.59 8.42 12.45
N ALA A 269 8.93 9.18 13.49
CA ALA A 269 8.60 8.83 14.87
C ALA A 269 7.08 8.96 15.10
N ALA A 270 6.56 8.30 16.14
CA ALA A 270 5.12 8.31 16.46
C ALA A 270 4.52 9.73 16.47
N ASP A 271 5.28 10.68 17.03
CA ASP A 271 4.84 12.06 17.23
C ASP A 271 5.17 12.97 16.02
N GLY A 272 5.96 12.47 15.06
CA GLY A 272 6.53 13.25 13.95
C GLY A 272 5.90 12.99 12.58
N CYS A 273 5.00 12.02 12.46
CA CYS A 273 4.29 11.75 11.20
C CYS A 273 3.18 12.76 10.88
N ALA A 274 2.92 13.69 11.81
CA ALA A 274 1.81 14.63 11.79
C ALA A 274 2.09 15.90 10.97
N ALA A 275 2.80 15.80 9.84
CA ALA A 275 2.76 16.86 8.83
C ALA A 275 1.38 16.82 8.15
N GLY A 276 0.34 17.26 8.88
CA GLY A 276 -1.05 17.35 8.41
C GLY A 276 -2.11 16.53 9.16
N SER A 277 -1.85 16.02 10.38
CA SER A 277 -2.92 15.33 11.13
C SER A 277 -4.07 16.31 11.45
N PRO A 278 -5.33 16.03 11.04
CA PRO A 278 -6.46 16.55 11.79
C PRO A 278 -6.32 16.01 13.22
N SER A 279 -6.49 16.90 14.19
CA SER A 279 -6.40 16.62 15.63
C SER A 279 -6.93 15.23 16.00
N THR A 280 -6.11 14.47 16.70
CA THR A 280 -6.44 13.24 17.45
C THR A 280 -7.92 13.23 17.88
N PRO A 281 -8.74 12.24 17.50
CA PRO A 281 -10.04 12.08 18.14
C PRO A 281 -9.77 11.88 19.63
N PRO A 282 -10.42 12.65 20.53
CA PRO A 282 -10.23 12.45 21.96
C PRO A 282 -10.54 10.99 22.23
N SER A 283 -9.57 10.29 22.81
CA SER A 283 -9.79 8.94 23.29
C SER A 283 -11.12 8.94 24.04
N LEU A 284 -12.04 8.04 23.68
CA LEU A 284 -13.17 7.66 24.51
C LEU A 284 -12.63 7.04 25.81
N ARG A 285 -12.01 7.86 26.66
CA ARG A 285 -11.99 7.59 28.08
C ARG A 285 -13.41 7.83 28.54
N SER A 286 -14.10 6.74 28.81
CA SER A 286 -15.22 6.72 29.75
C SER A 286 -14.80 7.43 31.03
N ALA A 287 -15.05 8.74 31.09
CA ALA A 287 -15.08 9.49 32.32
C ALA A 287 -16.36 9.04 33.03
N ARG A 288 -16.22 7.97 33.81
CA ARG A 288 -17.16 7.65 34.88
C ARG A 288 -17.35 8.94 35.70
N PRO A 289 -18.56 9.48 35.86
CA PRO A 289 -18.76 10.65 36.68
C PRO A 289 -18.29 10.34 38.11
N ALA A 290 -17.40 11.19 38.63
CA ALA A 290 -17.04 11.17 40.03
C ALA A 290 -18.31 11.43 40.86
N PRO A 291 -18.56 10.69 41.95
CA PRO A 291 -19.66 11.01 42.84
C PRO A 291 -19.43 12.39 43.45
N ALA A 292 -20.45 13.24 43.40
CA ALA A 292 -20.44 14.57 43.98
C ALA A 292 -20.07 14.48 45.47
N SER A 293 -18.98 15.14 45.85
CA SER A 293 -18.68 15.40 47.26
C SER A 293 -19.74 16.35 47.81
N ALA A 294 -20.56 15.82 48.71
CA ALA A 294 -21.55 16.56 49.46
C ALA A 294 -20.85 17.58 50.38
N VAL A 295 -21.25 18.85 50.24
CA VAL A 295 -21.00 19.90 51.22
C VAL A 295 -21.88 19.61 52.45
N ARG A 296 -21.24 19.43 53.61
CA ARG A 296 -21.88 19.38 54.93
C ARG A 296 -22.38 20.77 55.33
N PRO A 297 -23.55 20.83 56.00
CA PRO A 297 -23.70 21.67 57.17
C PRO A 297 -24.10 20.86 58.41
N SER A 298 -23.63 21.36 59.55
CA SER A 298 -23.74 20.75 60.87
C SER A 298 -25.08 21.03 61.57
N ALA A 299 -25.43 20.06 62.44
CA ALA A 299 -26.21 20.16 63.68
C ALA A 299 -27.76 20.15 63.63
N ARG A 300 -28.35 19.03 64.09
CA ARG A 300 -29.08 18.99 65.38
C ARG A 300 -29.47 17.56 65.81
N THR A 301 -29.62 17.43 67.12
CA THR A 301 -29.64 16.23 67.97
C THR A 301 -31.04 15.71 68.27
N ARG A 302 -31.15 14.37 68.49
CA ARG A 302 -32.08 13.55 69.33
C ARG A 302 -32.76 12.44 68.53
N GLU A 303 -32.37 11.16 68.68
CA GLU A 303 -32.65 10.16 69.74
C GLU A 303 -33.82 9.21 69.35
N PRO A 304 -33.96 8.00 69.95
CA PRO A 304 -33.87 6.73 69.23
C PRO A 304 -35.19 5.93 69.23
N ARG A 305 -35.34 4.87 68.40
CA ARG A 305 -36.03 3.60 68.75
C ARG A 305 -36.08 2.57 67.59
N TRP A 306 -35.54 1.38 67.90
CA TRP A 306 -36.02 -0.01 67.70
C TRP A 306 -36.50 -0.57 66.34
N THR A 307 -35.78 -1.64 65.92
CA THR A 307 -36.20 -2.96 65.34
C THR A 307 -37.03 -2.99 64.05
N THR A 308 -36.92 -3.92 63.10
CA THR A 308 -36.57 -5.37 62.97
C THR A 308 -35.99 -5.54 61.53
N GLY A 309 -35.21 -6.53 61.10
CA GLY A 309 -35.18 -7.97 61.32
C GLY A 309 -35.22 -8.69 59.94
N VAL A 310 -34.57 -9.86 59.86
CA VAL A 310 -34.63 -10.92 58.82
C VAL A 310 -33.62 -10.78 57.66
N ASP A 311 -32.46 -11.48 57.66
CA ASP A 311 -32.20 -12.91 57.29
C ASP A 311 -32.62 -13.26 55.84
N ALA A 312 -31.93 -14.05 55.01
CA ALA A 312 -30.99 -15.16 55.18
C ALA A 312 -30.13 -15.27 53.88
N ARG A 313 -28.80 -15.51 53.91
CA ARG A 313 -28.08 -16.79 54.08
C ARG A 313 -28.56 -17.98 53.21
N ARG A 314 -27.71 -18.39 52.24
CA ARG A 314 -27.23 -19.78 52.03
C ARG A 314 -26.09 -19.77 51.00
N ARG A 315 -24.81 -19.90 51.43
CA ARG A 315 -24.00 -21.15 51.53
C ARG A 315 -24.07 -22.00 50.26
N GLN A 316 -23.06 -22.04 49.39
CA GLN A 316 -21.69 -22.57 49.55
C GLN A 316 -21.65 -24.11 49.67
N GLN A 317 -20.85 -24.70 48.75
CA GLN A 317 -19.95 -25.85 48.95
C GLN A 317 -20.50 -27.29 48.78
N ARG A 318 -19.97 -28.02 47.77
CA ARG A 318 -18.93 -29.09 47.91
C ARG A 318 -18.78 -29.90 46.59
N ARG A 319 -17.56 -30.00 46.04
CA ARG A 319 -16.62 -31.17 46.02
C ARG A 319 -17.13 -32.32 45.10
N ARG A 320 -16.34 -32.97 44.23
CA ARG A 320 -14.97 -33.49 44.39
C ARG A 320 -14.48 -34.15 43.08
N THR A 321 -13.20 -33.95 42.76
CA THR A 321 -12.17 -34.91 42.25
C THR A 321 -12.53 -36.10 41.34
N ALA A 322 -11.81 -36.27 40.22
CA ALA A 322 -10.91 -37.42 39.93
C ALA A 322 -10.12 -37.20 38.63
N GLY A 323 -8.84 -37.60 38.62
CA GLY A 323 -7.87 -37.41 37.53
C GLY A 323 -7.67 -38.63 36.60
N PRO A 324 -6.46 -38.85 36.03
CA PRO A 324 -6.26 -39.08 34.58
C PRO A 324 -5.86 -40.52 34.18
N ARG A 325 -5.95 -40.86 32.88
CA ARG A 325 -5.31 -42.06 32.27
C ARG A 325 -4.86 -41.85 30.81
N ARG A 326 -3.56 -42.06 30.57
CA ARG A 326 -2.91 -42.72 29.40
C ARG A 326 -2.21 -43.97 29.98
N PRO A 327 -1.87 -45.07 29.26
CA PRO A 327 -1.28 -45.12 27.90
C PRO A 327 -1.73 -46.31 27.01
N GLY A 328 -1.26 -46.38 25.75
CA GLY A 328 -1.33 -47.60 24.91
C GLY A 328 -1.25 -47.38 23.39
N GLN A 329 -0.08 -47.65 22.81
CA GLN A 329 0.21 -47.95 21.39
C GLN A 329 0.71 -49.42 21.34
N PRO A 330 0.92 -50.10 20.19
CA PRO A 330 0.31 -50.08 18.84
C PRO A 330 -0.15 -51.54 18.44
N PRO A 331 -0.45 -51.92 17.17
CA PRO A 331 0.61 -52.18 16.16
C PRO A 331 0.27 -51.83 14.69
N SER A 332 1.34 -51.88 13.90
CA SER A 332 1.55 -51.75 12.46
C SER A 332 0.86 -52.78 11.55
N ARG A 333 0.34 -52.33 10.39
CA ARG A 333 0.10 -53.04 9.11
C ARG A 333 0.00 -51.95 8.04
N GLY A 334 0.48 -52.06 6.80
CA GLY A 334 1.16 -53.09 6.03
C GLY A 334 1.29 -52.49 4.62
N SER A 335 2.46 -52.59 4.04
CA SER A 335 2.78 -52.14 2.68
C SER A 335 2.16 -53.08 1.65
N ASP A 336 1.61 -52.55 0.55
CA ASP A 336 1.46 -53.30 -0.70
C ASP A 336 1.66 -52.37 -1.92
N PRO A 337 2.51 -52.75 -2.89
CA PRO A 337 2.79 -51.98 -4.10
C PRO A 337 1.82 -52.33 -5.25
N ARG A 338 1.48 -51.31 -6.06
CA ARG A 338 0.72 -51.43 -7.31
C ARG A 338 1.64 -51.88 -8.46
N PRO A 339 1.24 -52.86 -9.30
CA PRO A 339 1.99 -53.23 -10.49
C PRO A 339 1.66 -52.33 -11.69
N THR A 340 2.68 -52.10 -12.51
CA THR A 340 2.65 -51.57 -13.87
C THR A 340 1.97 -52.54 -14.84
N ALA A 341 1.20 -52.01 -15.78
CA ALA A 341 0.84 -52.73 -17.02
C ALA A 341 1.23 -51.84 -18.21
N SER A 342 2.18 -52.35 -18.99
CA SER A 342 2.46 -51.94 -20.36
C SER A 342 1.46 -52.62 -21.28
N THR A 343 0.87 -51.87 -22.22
CA THR A 343 0.65 -52.32 -23.60
C THR A 343 0.53 -51.10 -24.50
#